data_AF-A0A2W1B0M2-F1
#
_entry.id   AF-A0A2W1B0M2-F1
#
_cell.length_a   1.000
_cell.length_b   1.000
_cell.length_c   1.000
_cell.angle_alpha   90.00
_cell.angle_beta   90.00
_cell.angle_gamma   90.00
#
_symmetry.space_group_name_H-M   'P 1'
#
loop_
_entity.id
_entity.type
_entity.pdbx_description
1 polymer ?
#
loop_
_entity_poly.entity_id
_entity_poly.type
_entity_poly.pdbx_seq_one_letter_code
_entity_poly.pdbx_strand_id
1 'polypeptide(L)'
;MNFVLIGISSLYLVSAIIVLSSKTNFQSVIWFGIMGSVSAVIMMIIGAPDVAMTQFSVGVALVLIVYIMALKKQRRVRLGFLDVPSMIEESPSGLRGLEWEIIQLVDEKEGYHVEPVKFSSKEEALKAVENHEVDLICGAFTEDDVSGRTKGIPYLETSIFVCNGEEIDFARLKHLSRNAISPTPEFLKKSNYVFVISMNSPDLERDIHEGLNEIRSSGNIEKIVGRYL
;
A
#
# COMPACT_ATOMS: atom_id res chain seq x y z
N MET A 1 -9.16 -46.62 13.60
CA MET A 1 -7.81 -46.07 13.43
C MET A 1 -7.50 -45.75 11.97
N ASN A 2 -7.51 -46.72 11.06
CA ASN A 2 -7.05 -46.53 9.67
C ASN A 2 -7.84 -45.48 8.88
N PHE A 3 -9.18 -45.45 9.00
CA PHE A 3 -10.00 -44.46 8.31
C PHE A 3 -9.69 -43.01 8.75
N VAL A 4 -9.50 -42.80 10.06
CA VAL A 4 -9.13 -41.50 10.63
C VAL A 4 -7.75 -41.07 10.13
N LEU A 5 -6.80 -42.00 10.12
CA LEU A 5 -5.42 -41.74 9.69
C LEU A 5 -5.38 -41.38 8.20
N ILE A 6 -6.11 -42.10 7.35
CA ILE A 6 -6.27 -41.78 5.92
C ILE A 6 -6.90 -40.38 5.74
N GLY A 7 -7.93 -40.06 6.50
CA GLY A 7 -8.58 -38.74 6.44
C GLY A 7 -7.62 -37.59 6.78
N ILE A 8 -6.86 -37.72 7.86
CA ILE A 8 -5.90 -36.70 8.30
C ILE A 8 -4.71 -36.61 7.34
N SER A 9 -4.21 -37.74 6.82
CA SER A 9 -3.14 -37.75 5.81
C SER A 9 -3.58 -37.11 4.48
N SER A 10 -4.84 -37.30 4.08
CA SER A 10 -5.41 -36.60 2.93
C SER A 10 -5.44 -35.08 3.15
N LEU A 11 -5.87 -34.64 4.34
CA LEU A 11 -5.86 -33.22 4.71
C LEU A 11 -4.46 -32.62 4.68
N TYR A 12 -3.44 -33.37 5.12
CA TYR A 12 -2.03 -32.98 5.02
C TYR A 12 -1.63 -32.71 3.56
N LEU A 13 -1.91 -33.64 2.64
CA LEU A 13 -1.60 -33.47 1.22
C LEU A 13 -2.34 -32.29 0.58
N VAL A 14 -3.63 -32.13 0.88
CA VAL A 14 -4.42 -31.00 0.39
C VAL A 14 -3.82 -29.68 0.89
N SER A 15 -3.48 -29.59 2.18
CA SER A 15 -2.87 -28.38 2.73
C SER A 15 -1.53 -28.06 2.06
N ALA A 16 -0.71 -29.06 1.74
CA ALA A 16 0.56 -28.86 1.03
C ALA A 16 0.35 -28.29 -0.39
N ILE A 17 -0.66 -28.76 -1.11
CA ILE A 17 -1.01 -28.22 -2.44
C ILE A 17 -1.46 -26.75 -2.32
N ILE A 18 -2.22 -26.41 -1.28
CA ILE A 18 -2.68 -25.03 -1.07
C ILE A 18 -1.51 -24.11 -0.69
N VAL A 19 -0.53 -24.58 0.08
CA VAL A 19 0.71 -23.82 0.35
C VAL A 19 1.40 -23.44 -0.96
N LEU A 20 1.55 -24.39 -1.89
CA LEU A 20 2.19 -24.16 -3.18
C LEU A 20 1.36 -23.27 -4.12
N SER A 21 0.03 -23.26 -3.97
CA SER A 21 -0.89 -22.50 -4.83
C SER A 21 -1.26 -21.13 -4.27
N SER A 22 -0.74 -20.78 -3.10
CA SER A 22 -1.07 -19.53 -2.40
C SER A 22 -0.52 -18.32 -3.16
N LYS A 23 -1.35 -17.27 -3.29
CA LYS A 23 -1.04 -16.09 -4.11
C LYS A 23 -0.10 -15.11 -3.43
N THR A 24 -0.14 -15.06 -2.09
CA THR A 24 0.68 -14.16 -1.29
C THR A 24 1.53 -14.96 -0.31
N ASN A 25 2.73 -14.46 -0.01
CA ASN A 25 3.62 -15.10 0.95
C ASN A 25 2.94 -15.29 2.32
N PHE A 26 2.08 -14.35 2.72
CA PHE A 26 1.32 -14.42 3.97
C PHE A 26 0.34 -15.60 4.00
N GLN A 27 -0.43 -15.77 2.92
CA GLN A 27 -1.32 -16.93 2.78
C GLN A 27 -0.54 -18.23 2.81
N SER A 28 0.59 -18.32 2.10
CA SER A 28 1.43 -19.51 2.08
C SER A 28 1.89 -19.94 3.48
N VAL A 29 2.25 -18.98 4.34
CA VAL A 29 2.71 -19.27 5.70
C VAL A 29 1.58 -19.68 6.65
N ILE A 30 0.38 -19.11 6.49
CA ILE A 30 -0.81 -19.59 7.24
C ILE A 30 -1.08 -21.05 6.88
N TRP A 31 -1.10 -21.37 5.58
CA TRP A 31 -1.32 -22.74 5.13
C TRP A 31 -0.19 -23.69 5.56
N PHE A 32 1.05 -23.20 5.62
CA PHE A 32 2.18 -23.95 6.17
C PHE A 32 1.96 -24.28 7.65
N GLY A 33 1.44 -23.33 8.43
CA GLY A 33 1.09 -23.57 9.83
C GLY A 33 0.01 -24.62 10.01
N ILE A 34 -1.03 -24.60 9.15
CA ILE A 34 -2.08 -25.64 9.13
C ILE A 34 -1.47 -27.00 8.78
N MET A 35 -0.69 -27.07 7.71
CA MET A 35 -0.03 -28.30 7.24
C MET A 35 0.88 -28.90 8.33
N GLY A 36 1.69 -28.08 8.98
CA GLY A 36 2.57 -28.50 10.07
C GLY A 36 1.80 -28.94 11.32
N SER A 37 0.65 -28.33 11.62
CA SER A 37 -0.21 -28.73 12.74
C SER A 37 -0.86 -30.08 12.48
N VAL A 38 -1.34 -30.32 11.25
CA VAL A 38 -1.86 -31.63 10.82
C VAL A 38 -0.77 -32.70 10.93
N SER A 39 0.46 -32.39 10.54
CA SER A 39 1.61 -33.29 10.69
C SER A 39 1.87 -33.68 12.15
N ALA A 40 1.83 -32.71 13.09
CA ALA A 40 1.98 -32.98 14.51
C ALA A 40 0.88 -33.92 15.04
N VAL A 41 -0.37 -33.74 14.61
CA VAL A 41 -1.48 -34.64 14.97
C VAL A 41 -1.24 -36.07 14.44
N ILE A 42 -0.74 -36.22 13.21
CA ILE A 42 -0.39 -37.53 12.66
C ILE A 42 0.68 -38.21 13.52
N MET A 43 1.74 -37.50 13.90
CA MET A 43 2.80 -38.03 14.75
C MET A 43 2.30 -38.44 16.15
N MET A 44 1.39 -37.66 16.72
CA MET A 44 0.74 -37.98 18.00
C MET A 44 -0.04 -39.30 17.91
N ILE A 45 -0.78 -39.53 16.83
CA ILE A 45 -1.57 -40.75 16.60
C ILE A 45 -0.68 -41.98 16.38
N ILE A 46 0.46 -41.81 15.69
CA ILE A 46 1.41 -42.90 15.41
C ILE A 46 2.26 -43.26 16.66
N GLY A 47 2.13 -42.50 17.76
CA GLY A 47 2.80 -42.80 19.01
C GLY A 47 4.18 -42.15 19.14
N ALA A 48 4.44 -41.07 18.39
CA ALA A 48 5.65 -40.25 18.49
C ALA A 48 5.36 -38.87 19.11
N PRO A 49 4.99 -38.80 20.40
CA PRO A 49 4.54 -37.55 21.04
C PRO A 49 5.64 -36.50 21.14
N ASP A 50 6.90 -36.89 21.39
CA ASP A 50 8.03 -35.94 21.49
C ASP A 50 8.31 -35.26 20.14
N VAL A 51 8.19 -36.02 19.05
CA VAL A 51 8.35 -35.48 17.69
C VAL A 51 7.16 -34.59 17.33
N ALA A 52 5.94 -34.96 17.73
CA ALA A 52 4.76 -34.12 17.55
C ALA A 52 4.90 -32.76 18.26
N MET A 53 5.40 -32.76 19.49
CA MET A 53 5.57 -31.55 20.29
C MET A 53 6.63 -30.60 19.70
N THR A 54 7.73 -31.16 19.19
CA THR A 54 8.77 -30.37 18.50
C THR A 54 8.28 -29.87 17.15
N GLN A 55 7.52 -30.66 16.39
CA GLN A 55 6.91 -30.21 15.13
C GLN A 55 5.96 -29.04 15.35
N PHE A 56 5.11 -29.09 16.37
CA PHE A 56 4.21 -27.97 16.66
C PHE A 56 4.98 -26.74 17.16
N SER A 57 5.95 -26.91 18.05
CA SER A 57 6.65 -25.78 18.67
C SER A 57 7.64 -25.12 17.71
N VAL A 58 8.56 -25.90 17.13
CA VAL A 58 9.63 -25.38 16.28
C VAL A 58 9.20 -25.36 14.81
N GLY A 59 8.52 -26.42 14.35
CA GLY A 59 8.07 -26.53 12.96
C GLY A 59 6.97 -25.54 12.61
N VAL A 60 6.00 -25.30 13.50
CA VAL A 60 4.87 -24.40 13.25
C VAL A 60 5.05 -23.06 13.96
N ALA A 61 5.10 -23.05 15.29
CA ALA A 61 5.02 -21.82 16.05
C ALA A 61 6.23 -20.89 15.82
N LEU A 62 7.46 -21.40 15.87
CA LEU A 62 8.65 -20.59 15.63
C LEU A 62 8.69 -20.01 14.21
N VAL A 63 8.38 -20.82 13.19
CA VAL A 63 8.35 -20.37 11.78
C VAL A 63 7.30 -19.28 11.58
N LEU A 64 6.09 -19.46 12.14
CA LEU A 64 5.04 -18.44 12.11
C LEU A 64 5.49 -17.14 12.78
N ILE A 65 6.10 -17.21 13.97
CA ILE A 65 6.57 -16.04 14.71
C ILE A 65 7.65 -15.30 13.92
N VAL A 66 8.67 -16.02 13.43
CA VAL A 66 9.76 -15.42 12.64
C VAL A 66 9.22 -14.76 11.38
N TYR A 67 8.26 -15.40 10.72
CA TYR A 67 7.67 -14.87 9.50
C TYR A 67 6.81 -13.62 9.78
N ILE A 68 5.94 -13.64 10.79
CA ILE A 68 5.16 -12.46 11.21
C ILE A 68 6.11 -11.32 11.59
N MET A 69 7.20 -11.60 12.30
CA MET A 69 8.20 -10.61 12.66
C MET A 69 8.92 -10.04 11.44
N ALA A 70 9.25 -10.88 10.45
CA ALA A 70 9.84 -10.44 9.18
C ALA A 70 8.87 -9.55 8.39
N LEU A 71 7.60 -9.95 8.28
CA LEU A 71 6.55 -9.15 7.62
C LEU A 71 6.33 -7.80 8.29
N LYS A 72 6.29 -7.75 9.63
CA LYS A 72 6.12 -6.50 10.38
C LYS A 72 7.26 -5.52 10.12
N LYS A 73 8.47 -6.02 9.80
CA LYS A 73 9.62 -5.19 9.42
C LYS A 73 9.55 -4.72 7.97
N GLN A 74 8.83 -5.44 7.10
CA GLN A 74 8.76 -5.18 5.67
C GLN A 74 7.62 -4.22 5.26
N ARG A 75 6.65 -3.98 6.14
CA ARG A 75 5.47 -3.11 5.85
C ARG A 75 5.62 -1.66 6.30
N ARG A 76 6.84 -1.17 6.50
CA ARG A 76 7.07 0.28 6.67
C ARG A 76 7.12 0.93 5.31
N VAL A 77 6.28 1.93 5.10
CA VAL A 77 6.23 2.69 3.84
C VAL A 77 6.65 4.11 4.15
N ARG A 78 7.76 4.55 3.58
CA ARG A 78 8.23 5.93 3.69
C ARG A 78 7.46 6.76 2.67
N LEU A 79 6.52 7.57 3.14
CA LEU A 79 5.68 8.43 2.31
C LEU A 79 6.28 9.82 2.26
N GLY A 80 6.88 10.20 1.13
CA GLY A 80 7.19 11.60 0.88
C GLY A 80 5.94 12.41 0.58
N PHE A 81 5.82 13.62 1.12
CA PHE A 81 4.75 14.52 0.73
C PHE A 81 5.18 15.96 0.55
N LEU A 82 4.56 16.64 -0.42
CA LEU A 82 4.57 18.10 -0.50
C LEU A 82 3.32 18.65 0.15
N ASP A 83 3.50 19.69 0.96
CA ASP A 83 2.41 20.39 1.62
C ASP A 83 1.58 21.17 0.57
N VAL A 84 0.46 20.58 0.16
CA VAL A 84 -0.48 21.16 -0.81
C VAL A 84 -1.86 21.19 -0.19
N PRO A 85 -2.45 22.39 0.01
CA PRO A 85 -3.73 22.53 0.67
C PRO A 85 -4.83 21.67 0.04
N SER A 86 -5.66 21.04 0.88
CA SER A 86 -6.71 20.09 0.48
C SER A 86 -6.22 18.72 -0.05
N MET A 87 -4.99 18.62 -0.54
CA MET A 87 -4.44 17.36 -1.06
C MET A 87 -3.72 16.58 0.05
N ILE A 88 -2.73 17.20 0.68
CA ILE A 88 -2.08 16.71 1.90
C ILE A 88 -1.39 17.88 2.60
N GLU A 89 -1.75 18.11 3.86
CA GLU A 89 -1.26 19.22 4.67
C GLU A 89 -1.06 18.79 6.12
N GLU A 90 -0.13 19.46 6.81
CA GLU A 90 0.06 19.29 8.24
C GLU A 90 -1.02 20.04 9.02
N SER A 91 -1.71 19.33 9.92
CA SER A 91 -2.68 19.86 10.86
C SER A 91 -2.20 19.63 12.30
N PRO A 92 -2.67 20.39 13.30
CA PRO A 92 -2.31 20.16 14.71
C PRO A 92 -2.59 18.74 15.22
N SER A 93 -3.49 18.01 14.57
CA SER A 93 -3.88 16.63 14.89
C SER A 93 -3.14 15.57 14.07
N GLY A 94 -2.14 15.95 13.24
CA GLY A 94 -1.46 15.07 12.29
C GLY A 94 -1.71 15.48 10.84
N LEU A 95 -1.49 14.58 9.89
CA LEU A 95 -1.73 14.86 8.48
C LEU A 95 -3.22 14.81 8.14
N ARG A 96 -3.62 15.65 7.19
CA ARG A 96 -4.98 15.67 6.62
C ARG A 96 -4.91 15.96 5.13
N GLY A 97 -5.91 15.49 4.39
CA GLY A 97 -6.08 15.80 2.99
C GLY A 97 -6.66 14.63 2.21
N LEU A 98 -7.03 14.89 0.97
CA LEU A 98 -7.53 13.88 0.05
C LEU A 98 -6.57 12.70 -0.10
N GLU A 99 -5.30 12.97 -0.38
CA GLU A 99 -4.28 11.94 -0.61
C GLU A 99 -3.98 11.19 0.68
N TRP A 100 -3.89 11.89 1.81
CA TRP A 100 -3.68 11.24 3.11
C TRP A 100 -4.83 10.29 3.47
N GLU A 101 -6.08 10.70 3.23
CA GLU A 101 -7.24 9.86 3.53
C GLU A 101 -7.30 8.61 2.63
N ILE A 102 -6.93 8.73 1.35
CA ILE A 102 -6.79 7.57 0.47
C ILE A 102 -5.71 6.62 0.99
N ILE A 103 -4.54 7.14 1.37
CA ILE A 103 -3.44 6.32 1.89
C ILE A 103 -3.83 5.63 3.20
N GLN A 104 -4.54 6.31 4.11
CA GLN A 104 -5.03 5.70 5.34
C GLN A 104 -6.01 4.55 5.09
N LEU A 105 -6.88 4.65 4.09
CA LEU A 105 -7.78 3.55 3.72
C LEU A 105 -7.01 2.33 3.17
N VAL A 106 -5.94 2.56 2.40
CA VAL A 106 -5.05 1.48 1.94
C VAL A 106 -4.27 0.87 3.12
N ASP A 107 -3.79 1.72 4.03
CA ASP A 107 -3.04 1.34 5.23
C ASP A 107 -3.87 0.47 6.18
N GLU A 108 -5.10 0.87 6.52
CA GLU A 108 -6.00 0.12 7.40
C GLU A 108 -6.29 -1.30 6.89
N LYS A 109 -6.37 -1.46 5.58
CA LYS A 109 -6.66 -2.75 4.94
C LYS A 109 -5.42 -3.64 4.88
N GLU A 110 -4.32 -3.10 4.38
CA GLU A 110 -3.11 -3.87 4.10
C GLU A 110 -2.16 -3.95 5.30
N GLY A 111 -2.41 -3.16 6.35
CA GLY A 111 -1.63 -3.13 7.58
C GLY A 111 -0.22 -2.59 7.35
N TYR A 112 -0.09 -1.52 6.57
CA TYR A 112 1.16 -0.80 6.41
C TYR A 112 1.48 -0.03 7.70
N HIS A 113 2.67 0.57 7.74
CA HIS A 113 3.01 1.58 8.72
C HIS A 113 3.62 2.74 7.95
N VAL A 114 2.79 3.73 7.68
CA VAL A 114 3.17 4.88 6.87
C VAL A 114 3.99 5.86 7.72
N GLU A 115 5.24 6.07 7.32
CA GLU A 115 6.16 7.04 7.93
C GLU A 115 6.24 8.27 7.01
N PRO A 116 5.51 9.36 7.30
CA PRO A 116 5.50 10.53 6.44
C PRO A 116 6.80 11.35 6.55
N VAL A 117 7.28 11.84 5.40
CA VAL A 117 8.46 12.68 5.25
C VAL A 117 8.08 13.90 4.42
N LYS A 118 8.16 15.09 5.02
CA LYS A 118 7.85 16.34 4.33
C LYS A 118 9.00 16.78 3.45
N PHE A 119 8.70 17.17 2.21
CA PHE A 119 9.65 17.75 1.26
C PHE A 119 9.33 19.21 0.98
N SER A 120 10.36 20.01 0.71
CA SER A 120 10.21 21.45 0.47
C SER A 120 10.00 21.79 -1.00
N SER A 121 10.46 20.92 -1.90
CA SER A 121 10.34 21.09 -3.36
C SER A 121 9.94 19.80 -4.06
N LYS A 122 9.31 19.96 -5.22
CA LYS A 122 8.84 18.86 -6.06
C LYS A 122 10.02 18.04 -6.60
N GLU A 123 11.09 18.72 -7.01
CA GLU A 123 12.32 18.12 -7.53
C GLU A 123 13.04 17.30 -6.46
N GLU A 124 13.03 17.76 -5.21
CA GLU A 124 13.63 17.03 -4.08
C GLU A 124 12.90 15.71 -3.83
N ALA A 125 11.57 15.75 -3.76
CA ALA A 125 10.74 14.56 -3.58
C ALA A 125 10.88 13.55 -4.73
N LEU A 126 10.92 14.03 -5.98
CA LEU A 126 11.12 13.18 -7.16
C LEU A 126 12.48 12.47 -7.13
N LYS A 127 13.56 13.18 -6.78
CA LYS A 127 14.88 12.56 -6.63
C LYS A 127 14.90 11.54 -5.49
N ALA A 128 14.23 11.82 -4.38
CA ALA A 128 14.18 10.92 -3.24
C ALA A 128 13.49 9.58 -3.59
N VAL A 129 12.38 9.62 -4.34
CA VAL A 129 11.69 8.38 -4.76
C VAL A 129 12.47 7.60 -5.83
N GLU A 130 13.16 8.31 -6.73
CA GLU A 130 14.06 7.71 -7.73
C GLU A 130 15.28 7.03 -7.09
N ASN A 131 15.83 7.63 -6.04
CA ASN A 131 16.96 7.09 -5.28
C ASN A 131 16.55 6.01 -4.27
N HIS A 132 15.27 5.63 -4.22
CA HIS A 132 14.71 4.68 -3.26
C HIS A 132 14.85 5.11 -1.79
N GLU A 133 14.97 6.42 -1.54
CA GLU A 133 14.99 6.97 -0.17
C GLU A 133 13.58 6.98 0.43
N VAL A 134 12.57 7.16 -0.41
CA VAL A 134 11.15 7.02 -0.08
C VAL A 134 10.47 6.04 -1.03
N ASP A 135 9.43 5.38 -0.55
CA ASP A 135 8.73 4.33 -1.31
C ASP A 135 7.65 4.90 -2.22
N LEU A 136 7.02 5.99 -1.77
CA LEU A 136 5.89 6.64 -2.41
C LEU A 136 5.95 8.14 -2.15
N ILE A 137 5.56 8.96 -3.12
CA ILE A 137 5.34 10.40 -2.93
C ILE A 137 3.94 10.85 -3.34
N CYS A 138 3.42 11.84 -2.63
CA CYS A 138 2.14 12.51 -2.87
C CYS A 138 2.25 14.04 -2.62
N GLY A 139 1.23 14.81 -2.96
CA GLY A 139 1.26 16.27 -2.89
C GLY A 139 0.90 16.92 -4.22
N ALA A 140 -0.19 16.46 -4.84
CA ALA A 140 -0.66 16.92 -6.14
C ALA A 140 0.34 16.69 -7.30
N PHE A 141 1.07 15.58 -7.27
CA PHE A 141 1.86 15.14 -8.42
C PHE A 141 0.97 14.74 -9.58
N THR A 142 1.45 14.96 -10.80
CA THR A 142 0.73 14.71 -12.04
C THR A 142 1.45 13.68 -12.91
N GLU A 143 0.80 13.15 -13.94
CA GLU A 143 1.41 12.21 -14.88
C GLU A 143 2.69 12.75 -15.54
N ASP A 144 2.79 14.07 -15.71
CA ASP A 144 3.96 14.73 -16.28
C ASP A 144 5.21 14.65 -15.38
N ASP A 145 5.02 14.34 -14.09
CA ASP A 145 6.10 14.22 -13.11
C ASP A 145 6.69 12.82 -13.01
N VAL A 146 6.03 11.84 -13.64
CA VAL A 146 6.47 10.46 -13.61
C VAL A 146 7.66 10.30 -14.54
N SER A 147 8.76 9.78 -14.01
CA SER A 147 9.97 9.51 -14.80
C SER A 147 10.01 8.04 -15.20
N GLY A 148 10.89 7.69 -16.15
CA GLY A 148 11.11 6.28 -16.52
C GLY A 148 11.68 5.39 -15.40
N ARG A 149 11.99 5.96 -14.23
CA ARG A 149 12.49 5.25 -13.03
C ARG A 149 11.47 5.19 -11.89
N THR A 150 10.29 5.77 -12.10
CA THR A 150 9.18 5.73 -11.15
C THR A 150 7.93 5.23 -11.86
N LYS A 151 6.88 4.97 -11.09
CA LYS A 151 5.56 4.61 -11.64
C LYS A 151 4.50 5.52 -11.05
N GLY A 152 3.65 6.08 -11.90
CA GLY A 152 2.49 6.85 -11.48
C GLY A 152 1.24 5.99 -11.41
N ILE A 153 0.54 6.01 -10.28
CA ILE A 153 -0.79 5.41 -10.14
C ILE A 153 -1.83 6.54 -10.15
N PRO A 154 -2.61 6.71 -11.24
CA PRO A 154 -3.59 7.77 -11.36
C PRO A 154 -4.80 7.51 -10.46
N TYR A 155 -5.17 8.49 -9.65
CA TYR A 155 -6.30 8.39 -8.73
C TYR A 155 -7.41 9.40 -9.04
N LEU A 156 -7.11 10.57 -9.62
CA LEU A 156 -8.09 11.61 -9.92
C LEU A 156 -7.72 12.41 -11.17
N GLU A 157 -8.69 12.69 -12.06
CA GLU A 157 -8.48 13.56 -13.22
C GLU A 157 -8.35 15.02 -12.80
N THR A 158 -7.44 15.77 -13.42
CA THR A 158 -7.22 17.19 -13.16
C THR A 158 -6.98 17.98 -14.45
N SER A 159 -7.00 19.30 -14.33
CA SER A 159 -6.66 20.22 -15.42
C SER A 159 -5.44 21.04 -15.02
N ILE A 160 -4.53 21.22 -15.98
CA ILE A 160 -3.36 22.08 -15.85
C ILE A 160 -3.67 23.40 -16.55
N PHE A 161 -3.34 24.49 -15.87
CA PHE A 161 -3.55 25.84 -16.32
C PHE A 161 -2.21 26.57 -16.40
N VAL A 162 -2.09 27.55 -17.30
CA VAL A 162 -0.99 28.50 -17.29
C VAL A 162 -1.45 29.76 -16.57
N CYS A 163 -0.66 30.18 -15.59
CA CYS A 163 -0.90 31.38 -14.81
C CYS A 163 0.43 32.14 -14.70
N ASN A 164 0.48 33.38 -15.22
CA ASN A 164 1.69 34.21 -15.24
C ASN A 164 2.92 33.53 -15.88
N GLY A 165 2.69 32.62 -16.85
CA GLY A 165 3.74 31.87 -17.53
C GLY A 165 4.20 30.59 -16.82
N GLU A 166 3.62 30.25 -15.66
CA GLU A 166 3.89 29.00 -14.94
C GLU A 166 2.71 28.02 -15.07
N GLU A 167 3.03 26.73 -15.18
CA GLU A 167 2.04 25.65 -15.16
C GLU A 167 1.58 25.36 -13.72
N ILE A 168 0.27 25.42 -13.48
CA ILE A 168 -0.35 25.25 -12.17
C ILE A 168 -1.53 24.28 -12.30
N ASP A 169 -1.59 23.29 -11.41
CA ASP A 169 -2.70 22.35 -11.33
C ASP A 169 -3.94 22.96 -10.64
N PHE A 170 -5.09 22.32 -10.82
CA PHE A 170 -6.36 22.80 -10.29
C PHE A 170 -6.37 23.05 -8.77
N ALA A 171 -5.78 22.16 -7.96
CA ALA A 171 -5.76 22.29 -6.51
C ALA A 171 -4.98 23.53 -6.06
N ARG A 172 -3.81 23.77 -6.64
CA ARG A 172 -3.00 24.97 -6.38
C ARG A 172 -3.71 26.24 -6.89
N LEU A 173 -4.32 26.20 -8.08
CA LEU A 173 -5.08 27.31 -8.63
C LEU A 173 -6.27 27.71 -7.74
N LYS A 174 -7.03 26.73 -7.25
CA LYS A 174 -8.16 26.95 -6.32
C LYS A 174 -7.70 27.67 -5.05
N HIS A 175 -6.52 27.35 -4.53
CA HIS A 175 -5.97 28.02 -3.36
C HIS A 175 -5.51 29.46 -3.67
N LEU A 176 -4.85 29.69 -4.82
CA LEU A 176 -4.45 31.03 -5.25
C LEU A 176 -5.66 31.96 -5.45
N SER A 177 -6.75 31.45 -6.02
CA SER A 177 -8.00 32.20 -6.23
C SER A 177 -8.65 32.63 -4.91
N ARG A 178 -8.54 31.82 -3.85
CA ARG A 178 -9.05 32.17 -2.51
C ARG A 178 -8.27 33.32 -1.86
N ASN A 179 -6.99 33.49 -2.21
CA ASN A 179 -6.11 34.52 -1.65
C ASN A 179 -6.12 35.85 -2.45
N ALA A 180 -7.21 36.12 -3.19
CA ALA A 180 -7.49 37.38 -3.89
C ALA A 180 -6.55 37.76 -5.04
N ILE A 181 -5.68 36.86 -5.48
CA ILE A 181 -4.99 37.01 -6.76
C ILE A 181 -5.97 36.47 -7.79
N SER A 182 -6.39 37.33 -8.73
CA SER A 182 -7.25 36.98 -9.87
C SER A 182 -6.38 36.77 -11.10
N PRO A 183 -5.54 35.73 -11.18
CA PRO A 183 -4.99 35.40 -12.46
C PRO A 183 -6.14 34.96 -13.36
N THR A 184 -6.07 35.29 -14.64
CA THR A 184 -6.91 34.65 -15.66
C THR A 184 -6.20 33.35 -16.05
N PRO A 185 -6.60 32.19 -15.51
CA PRO A 185 -5.94 30.94 -15.84
C PRO A 185 -6.28 30.58 -17.29
N GLU A 186 -5.26 30.31 -18.10
CA GLU A 186 -5.46 29.76 -19.44
C GLU A 186 -5.38 28.23 -19.36
N PHE A 187 -6.43 27.54 -19.80
CA PHE A 187 -6.43 26.08 -19.83
C PHE A 187 -5.36 25.58 -20.80
N LEU A 188 -4.48 24.69 -20.32
CA LEU A 188 -3.42 24.10 -21.12
C LEU A 188 -3.81 22.70 -21.60
N LYS A 189 -4.04 21.79 -20.65
CA LYS A 189 -4.32 20.37 -20.94
C LYS A 189 -4.98 19.69 -19.74
N LYS A 190 -5.58 18.52 -20.01
CA LYS A 190 -5.99 17.56 -18.98
C LYS A 190 -4.81 16.69 -18.57
N SER A 191 -4.79 16.28 -17.31
CA SER A 191 -3.81 15.35 -16.73
C SER A 191 -4.50 14.52 -15.64
N ASN A 192 -3.77 13.62 -14.98
CA ASN A 192 -4.25 12.94 -13.78
C ASN A 192 -3.32 13.24 -12.62
N TYR A 193 -3.89 13.44 -11.44
CA TYR A 193 -3.13 13.33 -10.21
C TYR A 193 -2.75 11.88 -9.97
N VAL A 194 -1.48 11.68 -9.62
CA VAL A 194 -0.86 10.36 -9.47
C VAL A 194 -0.14 10.24 -8.13
N PHE A 195 -0.19 9.04 -7.57
CA PHE A 195 0.78 8.60 -6.56
C PHE A 195 2.03 8.13 -7.29
N VAL A 196 3.20 8.72 -6.99
CA VAL A 196 4.46 8.34 -7.66
C VAL A 196 5.22 7.36 -6.76
N ILE A 197 5.37 6.13 -7.24
CA ILE A 197 5.94 5.01 -6.50
C ILE A 197 7.32 4.65 -7.03
N SER A 198 8.19 4.25 -6.11
CA SER A 198 9.52 3.77 -6.41
C SER A 198 9.49 2.37 -7.07
N MET A 199 10.32 2.15 -8.10
CA MET A 199 10.37 0.84 -8.79
C MET A 199 10.81 -0.34 -7.91
N ASN A 200 11.41 -0.09 -6.75
CA ASN A 200 11.84 -1.13 -5.81
C ASN A 200 10.70 -1.66 -4.92
N SER A 201 9.48 -1.11 -5.05
CA SER A 201 8.34 -1.42 -4.19
C SER A 201 7.13 -1.95 -5.01
N PRO A 202 7.27 -3.06 -5.76
CA PRO A 202 6.21 -3.57 -6.64
C PRO A 202 4.99 -4.11 -5.87
N ASP A 203 5.17 -4.60 -4.65
CA ASP A 203 4.05 -5.00 -3.80
C ASP A 203 3.21 -3.78 -3.39
N LEU A 204 3.85 -2.67 -3.02
CA LEU A 204 3.16 -1.42 -2.68
C LEU A 204 2.38 -0.86 -3.87
N GLU A 205 2.96 -0.91 -5.07
CA GLU A 205 2.28 -0.52 -6.31
C GLU A 205 0.98 -1.30 -6.52
N ARG A 206 1.04 -2.64 -6.41
CA ARG A 206 -0.15 -3.49 -6.56
C ARG A 206 -1.19 -3.15 -5.51
N ASP A 207 -0.78 -3.02 -4.26
CA ASP A 207 -1.68 -2.84 -3.12
C ASP A 207 -2.38 -1.46 -3.17
N ILE A 208 -1.66 -0.39 -3.56
CA ILE A 208 -2.25 0.94 -3.80
C ILE A 208 -3.23 0.88 -4.98
N HIS A 209 -2.87 0.20 -6.07
CA HIS A 209 -3.74 0.07 -7.24
C HIS A 209 -5.03 -0.71 -6.93
N GLU A 210 -4.93 -1.82 -6.20
CA GLU A 210 -6.09 -2.61 -5.74
C GLU A 210 -6.96 -1.81 -4.78
N GLY A 211 -6.36 -1.13 -3.80
CA GLY A 211 -7.06 -0.27 -2.86
C GLY A 211 -7.84 0.86 -3.55
N LEU A 212 -7.23 1.53 -4.53
CA LEU A 212 -7.90 2.58 -5.32
C LEU A 212 -9.10 2.05 -6.12
N ASN A 213 -8.97 0.87 -6.74
CA ASN A 213 -10.07 0.27 -7.49
C ASN A 213 -11.27 -0.09 -6.60
N GLU A 214 -11.02 -0.51 -5.36
CA GLU A 214 -12.07 -0.76 -4.37
C GLU A 214 -12.72 0.55 -3.89
N ILE A 215 -11.91 1.59 -3.61
CA ILE A 215 -12.43 2.91 -3.22
C ILE A 215 -13.31 3.51 -4.33
N ARG A 216 -12.93 3.30 -5.60
CA ARG A 216 -13.73 3.69 -6.78
C ARG A 216 -15.02 2.87 -6.88
N SER A 217 -14.95 1.55 -6.79
CA SER A 217 -16.15 0.70 -6.95
C SER A 217 -17.17 0.87 -5.81
N SER A 218 -16.72 1.30 -4.63
CA SER A 218 -17.60 1.61 -3.50
C SER A 218 -18.24 3.00 -3.55
N GLY A 219 -17.87 3.85 -4.51
CA GLY A 219 -18.35 5.25 -4.60
C GLY A 219 -17.84 6.14 -3.45
N ASN A 220 -16.78 5.72 -2.77
CA ASN A 220 -16.16 6.47 -1.69
C ASN A 220 -15.23 7.57 -2.22
N ILE A 221 -14.67 7.39 -3.42
CA ILE A 221 -13.78 8.38 -4.02
C ILE A 221 -14.49 9.73 -4.20
N GLU A 222 -15.74 9.76 -4.65
CA GLU A 222 -16.51 11.00 -4.85
C GLU A 222 -16.78 11.72 -3.52
N LYS A 223 -17.01 10.95 -2.44
CA LYS A 223 -17.21 11.51 -1.09
C LYS A 223 -15.93 12.08 -0.50
N ILE A 224 -14.77 11.47 -0.79
CA ILE A 224 -13.47 12.00 -0.37
C ILE A 224 -13.17 13.27 -1.17
N VAL A 225 -13.30 13.21 -2.50
CA VAL A 225 -13.08 14.35 -3.40
C VAL A 225 -13.95 15.54 -2.97
N GLY A 226 -15.26 15.37 -2.82
CA GLY A 226 -16.17 16.47 -2.45
C GLY A 226 -15.97 17.05 -1.04
N ARG A 227 -15.17 16.42 -0.17
CA ARG A 227 -14.79 16.99 1.13
C ARG A 227 -13.62 17.97 1.04
N TYR A 228 -12.78 17.85 0.01
CA TYR A 228 -11.52 18.62 -0.11
C TYR A 228 -11.48 19.51 -1.36
N LEU A 229 -11.99 19.03 -2.49
CA LEU A 229 -12.05 19.71 -3.78
C LEU A 229 -13.47 20.18 -4.12
#